data_AF-A0A2J6X3Y7-F1
#
_entry.id   AF-A0A2J6X3Y7-F1
#
_cell.length_a   1.000
_cell.length_b   1.000
_cell.length_c   1.000
_cell.angle_alpha   90.00
_cell.angle_beta   90.00
_cell.angle_gamma   90.00
#
_symmetry.space_group_name_H-M   'P 1'
#
loop_
_entity.id
_entity.type
_entity.pdbx_description
1 polymer ?
#
loop_
_entity_poly.entity_id
_entity_poly.type
_entity_poly.pdbx_seq_one_letter_code
_entity_poly.pdbx_strand_id
1 'polypeptide(L)'
;MKNLVTAAVNQLIAEYGKRTIEPILRRLEEITNDIDYRYTLDGLAIFVNQDMARMFMVPFPLHERVVVDETFFTRDLVFALNRTPRYWVLALSEKPTRLFEATRETLSEIETGGFPMFHLGPGGKRGIPNDASINQSAYRDEHHRIFFRQVDAAFARLWPMIDCR
;
A
#
# COMPACT_ATOMS: atom_id res chain seq x y z
N MET A 1 -1.95 22.55 12.65
CA MET A 1 -1.36 21.69 13.71
C MET A 1 -0.98 22.45 14.98
N LYS A 2 -0.01 23.38 14.93
CA LYS A 2 0.54 24.03 16.15
C LYS A 2 -0.52 24.69 17.04
N ASN A 3 -1.52 25.36 16.47
CA ASN A 3 -2.55 26.06 17.25
C ASN A 3 -3.50 25.12 18.01
N LEU A 4 -3.90 23.99 17.42
CA LEU A 4 -4.78 23.01 18.08
C LEU A 4 -4.05 22.24 19.17
N VAL A 5 -2.79 21.89 18.93
CA VAL A 5 -1.94 21.25 19.95
C VAL A 5 -1.77 22.18 21.15
N THR A 6 -1.45 23.46 20.93
CA THR A 6 -1.32 24.44 22.04
C THR A 6 -2.62 24.59 22.84
N ALA A 7 -3.77 24.62 22.17
CA ALA A 7 -5.07 24.71 22.86
C ALA A 7 -5.33 23.47 23.74
N ALA A 8 -5.10 22.27 23.21
CA ALA A 8 -5.28 21.02 23.94
C ALA A 8 -4.30 20.89 25.12
N VAL A 9 -3.05 21.31 24.94
CA VAL A 9 -2.03 21.34 26.00
C VAL A 9 -2.42 22.29 27.12
N ASN A 10 -2.95 23.47 26.80
CA ASN A 10 -3.42 24.42 27.80
C ASN A 10 -4.61 23.88 28.61
N GLN A 11 -5.54 23.18 27.95
CA GLN A 11 -6.66 22.52 28.62
C GLN A 11 -6.17 21.41 29.57
N LEU A 12 -5.26 20.55 29.08
CA LEU A 12 -4.61 19.51 29.88
C LEU A 12 -3.94 20.10 31.12
N ILE A 13 -3.14 21.16 30.98
CA ILE A 13 -2.42 21.80 32.10
C ILE A 13 -3.39 22.32 33.15
N ALA A 14 -4.54 22.84 32.73
CA ALA A 14 -5.58 23.32 33.63
C ALA A 14 -6.25 22.18 34.42
N GLU A 15 -6.39 20.99 33.84
CA GLU A 15 -7.14 19.87 34.41
C GLU A 15 -6.27 18.92 35.27
N TYR A 16 -5.04 18.60 34.84
CA TYR A 16 -4.17 17.60 35.50
C TYR A 16 -2.90 18.19 36.11
N GLY A 17 -2.67 19.49 35.92
CA GLY A 17 -1.48 20.20 36.40
C GLY A 17 -0.23 19.94 35.56
N LYS A 18 0.61 20.98 35.43
CA LYS A 18 1.78 21.00 34.54
C LYS A 18 2.74 19.81 34.74
N ARG A 19 2.99 19.42 36.00
CA ARG A 19 3.96 18.37 36.37
C ARG A 19 3.56 16.98 35.85
N THR A 20 2.27 16.71 35.71
CA THR A 20 1.73 15.43 35.22
C THR A 20 1.86 15.31 33.70
N ILE A 21 1.85 16.45 33.00
CA ILE A 21 1.78 16.52 31.53
C ILE A 21 3.16 16.73 30.90
N GLU A 22 4.11 17.29 31.64
CA GLU A 22 5.51 17.47 31.19
C GLU A 22 6.10 16.22 30.52
N PRO A 23 5.94 14.99 31.07
CA PRO A 23 6.47 13.79 30.42
C PRO A 23 5.80 13.46 29.07
N ILE A 24 4.50 13.75 28.95
CA ILE A 24 3.71 13.52 27.74
C ILE A 24 4.16 14.51 26.65
N LEU A 25 4.32 15.79 27.00
CA LEU A 25 4.80 16.82 26.09
C LEU A 25 6.19 16.51 25.55
N ARG A 26 7.12 16.12 26.43
CA ARG A 26 8.47 15.75 26.02
C ARG A 26 8.47 14.60 25.03
N ARG A 27 7.69 13.54 25.27
CA ARG A 27 7.56 12.41 24.34
C ARG A 27 6.93 12.82 23.00
N LEU A 28 5.96 13.74 23.02
CA LEU A 28 5.36 14.29 21.81
C LEU A 28 6.38 15.08 20.98
N GLU A 29 7.22 15.89 21.63
CA GLU A 29 8.31 16.62 20.96
C GLU A 29 9.36 15.67 20.39
N GLU A 30 9.76 14.63 21.15
CA GLU A 30 10.70 13.60 20.68
C GLU A 30 10.21 12.91 19.40
N ILE A 31 8.95 12.43 19.37
CA ILE A 31 8.42 11.71 18.20
C ILE A 31 8.14 12.62 17.01
N THR A 32 7.94 13.93 17.22
CA THR A 32 7.66 14.88 16.13
C THR A 32 8.92 15.47 15.51
N ASN A 33 10.05 15.47 16.23
CA ASN A 33 11.35 15.88 15.69
C ASN A 33 11.90 14.89 14.65
N ASP A 34 11.51 13.61 14.73
CA ASP A 34 11.95 12.56 13.80
C ASP A 34 11.14 12.51 12.48
N ILE A 35 10.22 13.45 12.26
CA ILE A 35 9.31 13.40 11.10
C ILE A 35 9.97 14.01 9.85
N ASP A 36 10.23 13.17 8.84
CA ASP A 36 10.54 13.61 7.47
C ASP A 36 9.23 13.81 6.68
N TYR A 37 8.78 15.07 6.59
CA TYR A 37 7.55 15.47 5.91
C TYR A 37 7.59 15.36 4.38
N ARG A 38 8.70 14.88 3.78
CA ARG A 38 8.92 14.87 2.32
C ARG A 38 8.18 13.77 1.58
N TYR A 39 7.70 12.74 2.28
CA TYR A 39 6.86 11.70 1.69
C TYR A 39 5.41 12.07 1.94
N THR A 40 4.67 12.31 0.85
CA THR A 40 3.31 12.83 0.75
C THR A 40 2.38 12.27 1.85
N LEU A 41 2.28 12.99 2.97
CA LEU A 41 1.44 12.60 4.11
C LEU A 41 -0.01 12.97 3.79
N ASP A 42 -0.81 11.99 3.37
CA ASP A 42 -2.26 12.20 3.28
C ASP A 42 -2.85 12.40 4.69
N GLY A 43 -2.36 11.69 5.71
CA GLY A 43 -2.74 11.91 7.11
C GLY A 43 -1.75 11.34 8.13
N LEU A 44 -1.75 11.93 9.32
CA LEU A 44 -0.85 11.59 10.43
C LEU A 44 -1.63 11.45 11.74
N ALA A 45 -1.48 10.32 12.42
CA ALA A 45 -2.04 10.08 13.75
C ALA A 45 -0.92 9.85 14.77
N ILE A 46 -0.93 10.62 15.86
CA ILE A 46 0.04 10.51 16.95
C ILE A 46 -0.70 10.17 18.25
N PHE A 47 -0.22 9.17 18.97
CA PHE A 47 -0.76 8.69 20.23
C PHE A 47 0.33 8.78 21.30
N VAL A 48 0.04 9.47 22.41
CA VAL A 48 1.00 9.66 23.50
C VAL A 48 0.30 9.48 24.84
N ASN A 49 0.92 8.74 25.74
CA ASN A 49 0.57 8.69 27.15
C ASN A 49 1.86 8.72 28.01
N GLN A 50 1.76 8.41 29.30
CA GLN A 50 2.94 8.44 30.19
C GLN A 50 4.00 7.39 29.83
N ASP A 51 3.59 6.25 29.28
CA ASP A 51 4.45 5.08 29.05
C ASP A 51 4.92 4.95 27.60
N MET A 52 4.13 5.41 26.63
CA MET A 52 4.37 5.21 25.21
C MET A 52 4.07 6.45 24.36
N ALA A 53 4.78 6.54 23.23
CA ALA A 53 4.46 7.38 22.10
C ALA A 53 4.52 6.55 20.82
N ARG A 54 3.51 6.69 19.96
CA ARG A 54 3.40 6.00 18.68
C ARG A 54 2.87 6.94 17.61
N MET A 55 3.38 6.76 16.40
CA MET A 55 3.01 7.54 15.24
C MET A 55 2.60 6.57 14.13
N PHE A 56 1.51 6.90 13.44
CA PHE A 56 1.00 6.15 12.30
C PHE A 56 0.72 7.09 11.13
N MET A 57 1.29 6.77 9.98
CA MET A 57 0.95 7.41 8.71
C MET A 57 -0.25 6.68 8.08
N VAL A 58 -1.27 7.45 7.70
CA VAL A 58 -2.50 6.92 7.08
C VAL A 58 -2.64 7.45 5.64
N PRO A 59 -3.14 6.61 4.69
CA PRO A 59 -3.20 6.95 3.27
C PRO A 59 -4.49 7.70 2.90
N PHE A 60 -4.93 8.64 3.75
CA PHE A 60 -6.09 9.52 3.47
C PHE A 60 -6.08 10.74 4.41
N PRO A 61 -6.72 11.85 3.97
CA PRO A 61 -6.87 13.06 4.80
C PRO A 61 -7.61 12.77 6.09
N LEU A 62 -6.96 13.10 7.21
CA LEU A 62 -7.58 13.19 8.52
C LEU A 62 -8.04 14.63 8.79
N HIS A 63 -9.15 14.78 9.50
CA HIS A 63 -9.55 16.09 10.01
C HIS A 63 -8.64 16.46 11.18
N GLU A 64 -8.04 17.65 11.15
CA GLU A 64 -7.19 18.13 12.22
C GLU A 64 -7.98 18.19 13.54
N ARG A 65 -7.56 17.37 14.52
CA ARG A 65 -8.19 17.31 15.84
C ARG A 65 -7.19 16.82 16.87
N VAL A 66 -7.43 17.18 18.13
CA VAL A 66 -6.73 16.62 19.29
C VAL A 66 -7.79 16.08 20.22
N VAL A 67 -7.62 14.84 20.68
CA VAL A 67 -8.53 14.18 21.63
C VAL A 67 -7.71 13.80 22.84
N VAL A 68 -8.20 14.19 24.02
CA VAL A 68 -7.60 13.89 25.32
C VAL A 68 -8.64 13.08 26.09
N ASP A 69 -8.29 11.86 26.45
CA ASP A 69 -9.18 10.92 27.11
C ASP A 69 -8.34 9.86 27.85
N GLU A 70 -8.97 9.05 28.69
CA GLU A 70 -8.34 7.90 29.36
C GLU A 70 -7.93 6.80 28.36
N THR A 71 -8.55 6.78 27.18
CA THR A 71 -8.29 5.82 26.10
C THR A 71 -8.00 6.49 24.77
N PHE A 72 -7.24 5.81 23.91
CA PHE A 72 -6.89 6.35 22.60
C PHE A 72 -8.06 6.33 21.63
N PHE A 73 -8.22 7.42 20.87
CA PHE A 73 -9.16 7.50 19.76
C PHE A 73 -8.67 6.69 18.55
N THR A 74 -9.06 5.41 18.46
CA THR A 74 -8.54 4.47 17.45
C THR A 74 -9.38 4.37 16.18
N ARG A 75 -10.54 5.05 16.10
CA ARG A 75 -11.50 4.90 15.00
C ARG A 75 -10.86 5.12 13.62
N ASP A 76 -10.08 6.19 13.47
CA ASP A 76 -9.47 6.54 12.19
C ASP A 76 -8.33 5.57 11.82
N LEU A 77 -7.65 4.98 12.82
CA LEU A 77 -6.66 3.93 12.61
C LEU A 77 -7.32 2.61 12.18
N VAL A 78 -8.40 2.20 12.84
CA VAL A 78 -9.20 1.03 12.45
C VAL A 78 -9.76 1.21 11.05
N PHE A 79 -10.23 2.41 10.72
CA PHE A 79 -10.65 2.75 9.36
C PHE A 79 -9.50 2.64 8.36
N ALA A 80 -8.29 3.09 8.70
CA ALA A 80 -7.12 2.94 7.84
C ALA A 80 -6.75 1.47 7.57
N LEU A 81 -6.83 0.63 8.61
CA LEU A 81 -6.57 -0.80 8.49
C LEU A 81 -7.61 -1.47 7.59
N ASN A 82 -8.89 -1.18 7.80
CA ASN A 82 -9.98 -1.76 7.01
C ASN A 82 -9.99 -1.28 5.55
N ARG A 83 -9.41 -0.10 5.28
CA ARG A 83 -9.38 0.53 3.95
C ARG A 83 -8.02 0.39 3.26
N THR A 84 -7.21 -0.59 3.67
CA THR A 84 -6.04 -1.02 2.89
C THR A 84 -6.44 -2.27 2.09
N PRO A 85 -7.25 -2.13 1.00
CA PRO A 85 -7.68 -3.28 0.24
C PRO A 85 -6.47 -3.98 -0.36
N ARG A 86 -6.50 -5.31 -0.31
CA ARG A 86 -5.62 -6.12 -1.15
C ARG A 86 -6.04 -5.90 -2.59
N TYR A 87 -5.06 -5.76 -3.47
CA TYR A 87 -5.30 -5.66 -4.90
C TYR A 87 -4.28 -6.53 -5.64
N TRP A 88 -4.65 -7.01 -6.82
CA TRP A 88 -3.71 -7.76 -7.66
C TRP A 88 -3.23 -6.90 -8.81
N VAL A 89 -1.95 -7.04 -9.13
CA VAL A 89 -1.32 -6.39 -10.28
C VAL A 89 -0.86 -7.48 -11.23
N LEU A 90 -1.45 -7.49 -12.43
CA LEU A 90 -1.00 -8.35 -13.52
C LEU A 90 -0.11 -7.54 -14.46
N ALA A 91 1.20 -7.78 -14.38
CA ALA A 91 2.18 -7.13 -15.24
C ALA A 91 2.31 -7.92 -16.55
N LEU A 92 1.57 -7.49 -17.58
CA LEU A 92 1.62 -8.08 -18.92
C LEU A 92 2.90 -7.65 -19.64
N SER A 93 3.74 -8.61 -19.99
CA SER A 93 4.94 -8.35 -20.78
C SER A 93 5.41 -9.57 -21.56
N GLU A 94 6.22 -9.33 -22.59
CA GLU A 94 6.94 -10.38 -23.34
C GLU A 94 8.08 -11.03 -22.52
N LYS A 95 8.45 -10.46 -21.36
CA LYS A 95 9.52 -10.92 -20.48
C LYS A 95 9.14 -10.87 -18.99
N PRO A 96 9.03 -12.04 -18.36
CA PRO A 96 7.75 -12.76 -18.20
C PRO A 96 6.55 -11.88 -17.84
N THR A 97 5.36 -12.45 -18.03
CA THR A 97 4.14 -11.93 -17.40
C THR A 97 4.08 -12.40 -15.95
N ARG A 98 3.96 -11.45 -15.02
CA ARG A 98 4.05 -11.67 -13.56
C ARG A 98 2.74 -11.24 -12.89
N LEU A 99 2.36 -11.96 -11.84
CA LEU A 99 1.21 -11.63 -11.02
C LEU A 99 1.69 -11.26 -9.63
N PHE A 100 1.17 -10.16 -9.07
CA PHE A 100 1.49 -9.72 -7.73
C PHE A 100 0.24 -9.58 -6.89
N GLU A 101 0.30 -10.00 -5.64
CA GLU A 101 -0.59 -9.55 -4.58
C GLU A 101 0.03 -8.30 -3.94
N ALA A 102 -0.76 -7.24 -3.84
CA ALA A 102 -0.30 -5.97 -3.33
C ALA A 102 -1.20 -5.47 -2.21
N THR A 103 -0.57 -4.79 -1.26
CA THR A 103 -1.22 -4.11 -0.16
C THR A 103 -0.44 -2.83 0.08
N ARG A 104 -1.09 -1.67 -0.14
CA ARG A 104 -0.40 -0.36 -0.14
C ARG A 104 0.78 -0.35 -1.12
N GLU A 105 2.01 -0.19 -0.63
CA GLU A 105 3.26 -0.12 -1.40
C GLU A 105 4.03 -1.45 -1.40
N THR A 106 3.52 -2.46 -0.69
CA THR A 106 4.15 -3.78 -0.65
C THR A 106 3.57 -4.63 -1.76
N LEU A 107 4.43 -5.14 -2.64
CA LEU A 107 4.10 -6.14 -3.64
C LEU A 107 4.74 -7.47 -3.27
N SER A 108 3.96 -8.54 -3.30
CA SER A 108 4.41 -9.92 -3.19
C SER A 108 4.15 -10.63 -4.52
N GLU A 109 5.18 -11.22 -5.11
CA GLU A 109 5.03 -11.96 -6.35
C GLU A 109 4.37 -13.31 -6.11
N ILE A 110 3.40 -13.65 -6.97
CA ILE A 110 2.71 -14.93 -6.96
C ILE A 110 3.45 -15.90 -7.88
N GLU A 111 4.02 -16.95 -7.31
CA GLU A 111 4.73 -18.02 -8.04
C GLU A 111 3.85 -19.28 -8.27
N THR A 112 2.54 -19.16 -8.01
CA THR A 112 1.58 -20.27 -8.12
C THR A 112 0.61 -20.07 -9.29
N GLY A 113 -0.10 -21.14 -9.68
CA GLY A 113 -1.12 -21.08 -10.75
C GLY A 113 -0.59 -20.82 -12.16
N GLY A 114 0.71 -21.05 -12.36
CA GLY A 114 1.39 -20.88 -13.65
C GLY A 114 2.17 -19.57 -13.79
N PHE A 115 2.08 -18.66 -12.82
CA PHE A 115 2.92 -17.47 -12.77
C PHE A 115 4.29 -17.75 -12.15
N PRO A 116 5.36 -17.06 -12.58
CA PRO A 116 5.41 -16.16 -13.73
C PRO A 116 5.34 -16.92 -15.07
N MET A 117 4.59 -16.37 -16.04
CA MET A 117 4.39 -16.98 -17.36
C MET A 117 5.35 -16.39 -18.39
N PHE A 118 6.00 -17.25 -19.18
CA PHE A 118 6.91 -16.82 -20.24
C PHE A 118 6.29 -17.09 -21.61
N HIS A 119 6.35 -16.09 -22.50
CA HIS A 119 6.02 -16.31 -23.90
C HIS A 119 7.15 -17.11 -24.58
N LEU A 120 7.06 -18.44 -24.56
CA LEU A 120 8.09 -19.33 -25.10
C LEU A 120 7.95 -19.56 -26.61
N GLY A 121 6.87 -19.07 -27.24
CA GLY A 121 6.57 -19.22 -28.65
C GLY A 121 7.28 -18.19 -29.55
N PRO A 122 6.99 -18.23 -30.85
CA PRO A 122 7.47 -17.23 -31.80
C PRO A 122 6.99 -15.81 -31.44
N GLY A 123 7.88 -14.83 -31.53
CA GLY A 123 7.57 -13.46 -31.10
C GLY A 123 7.66 -13.26 -29.58
N GLY A 124 8.14 -14.26 -28.84
CA GLY A 124 8.52 -14.19 -27.42
C GLY A 124 10.00 -14.51 -27.26
N LYS A 125 10.33 -15.56 -26.48
CA LYS A 125 11.72 -16.04 -26.36
C LYS A 125 12.28 -16.62 -27.65
N ARG A 126 11.41 -17.13 -28.55
CA ARG A 126 11.85 -17.59 -29.87
C ARG A 126 11.68 -16.48 -30.89
N GLY A 127 12.70 -16.33 -31.75
CA GLY A 127 12.62 -15.47 -32.92
C GLY A 127 11.51 -15.91 -33.87
N ILE A 128 11.06 -14.97 -34.69
CA ILE A 128 10.08 -15.23 -35.75
C ILE A 128 10.82 -15.92 -36.92
N PRO A 129 10.20 -16.90 -37.60
CA PRO A 129 10.78 -17.48 -38.81
C PRO A 129 11.07 -16.40 -39.87
N ASN A 130 12.27 -16.45 -40.45
CA ASN A 130 12.68 -15.51 -41.51
C ASN A 130 12.25 -16.05 -42.88
N ASP A 131 10.95 -16.01 -43.16
CA ASP A 131 10.36 -16.39 -44.43
C ASP A 131 9.69 -15.15 -45.07
N ALA A 132 10.07 -14.83 -46.30
CA ALA A 132 9.55 -13.69 -47.06
C ALA A 132 8.06 -13.82 -47.40
N SER A 133 7.50 -15.03 -47.33
CA SER A 133 6.08 -15.33 -47.53
C SER A 133 5.23 -15.00 -46.30
N ILE A 134 5.87 -14.74 -45.15
CA ILE A 134 5.20 -14.51 -43.87
C ILE A 134 5.24 -13.03 -43.52
N ASN A 135 4.06 -12.45 -43.26
CA ASN A 135 4.00 -11.15 -42.61
C ASN A 135 4.40 -11.30 -41.14
N GLN A 136 5.64 -10.91 -40.82
CA GLN A 136 6.22 -11.06 -39.48
C GLN A 136 5.42 -10.33 -38.39
N SER A 137 4.85 -9.17 -38.70
CA SER A 137 4.02 -8.40 -37.76
C SER A 137 2.73 -9.15 -37.44
N ALA A 138 1.99 -9.57 -38.46
CA ALA A 138 0.75 -10.33 -38.26
C ALA A 138 0.99 -11.67 -37.54
N TYR A 139 2.11 -12.33 -37.84
CA TYR A 139 2.51 -13.56 -37.18
C TYR A 139 2.82 -13.34 -35.70
N ARG A 140 3.56 -12.26 -35.36
CA ARG A 140 3.86 -11.88 -33.98
C ARG A 140 2.59 -11.58 -33.19
N ASP A 141 1.69 -10.77 -33.77
CA ASP A 141 0.45 -10.33 -33.12
C ASP A 141 -0.45 -11.51 -32.78
N GLU A 142 -0.56 -12.50 -33.68
CA GLU A 142 -1.35 -13.71 -33.42
C GLU A 142 -0.76 -14.53 -32.26
N HIS A 143 0.57 -14.70 -32.21
CA HIS A 143 1.22 -15.43 -31.11
C HIS A 143 1.11 -14.70 -29.77
N HIS A 144 1.19 -13.36 -29.78
CA HIS A 144 0.91 -12.55 -28.59
C HIS A 144 -0.53 -12.72 -28.12
N ARG A 145 -1.49 -12.71 -29.03
CA ARG A 145 -2.91 -12.93 -28.72
C ARG A 145 -3.14 -14.30 -28.09
N ILE A 146 -2.51 -15.34 -28.64
CA ILE A 146 -2.59 -16.71 -28.08
C ILE A 146 -1.99 -16.73 -26.67
N PHE A 147 -0.81 -16.14 -26.48
CA PHE A 147 -0.16 -16.09 -25.17
C PHE A 147 -1.02 -15.35 -24.13
N PHE A 148 -1.56 -14.16 -24.45
CA PHE A 148 -2.40 -13.43 -23.51
C PHE A 148 -3.71 -14.13 -23.18
N ARG A 149 -4.27 -14.91 -24.12
CA ARG A 149 -5.41 -15.79 -23.82
C ARG A 149 -5.04 -16.88 -22.81
N GLN A 150 -3.82 -17.41 -22.87
CA GLN A 150 -3.34 -18.38 -21.87
C GLN A 150 -3.15 -17.73 -20.50
N VAL A 151 -2.64 -16.50 -20.46
CA VAL A 151 -2.51 -15.72 -19.22
C VAL A 151 -3.88 -15.48 -18.60
N ASP A 152 -4.86 -15.03 -19.38
CA ASP A 152 -6.23 -14.79 -18.92
C ASP A 152 -6.86 -16.06 -18.33
N ALA A 153 -6.72 -17.20 -19.03
CA ALA A 153 -7.20 -18.48 -18.54
C ALA A 153 -6.49 -18.94 -17.24
N ALA A 154 -5.20 -18.64 -17.08
CA ALA A 154 -4.46 -18.94 -15.86
C ALA A 154 -4.92 -18.06 -14.69
N PHE A 155 -5.12 -16.77 -14.94
CA PHE A 155 -5.64 -15.82 -13.97
C PHE A 155 -7.06 -16.19 -13.52
N ALA A 156 -7.95 -16.53 -14.45
CA ALA A 156 -9.33 -16.93 -14.14
C ALA A 156 -9.42 -18.18 -13.26
N ARG A 157 -8.45 -19.11 -13.36
CA ARG A 157 -8.37 -20.28 -12.46
C ARG A 157 -7.94 -19.93 -11.05
N LEU A 158 -7.13 -18.88 -10.89
CA LEU A 158 -6.69 -18.41 -9.57
C LEU A 158 -7.75 -17.54 -8.89
N TRP A 159 -8.60 -16.87 -9.65
CA TRP A 159 -9.63 -15.95 -9.14
C TRP A 159 -10.48 -16.52 -7.97
N PRO A 160 -10.98 -17.77 -8.00
CA PRO A 160 -11.79 -18.31 -6.89
C PRO A 160 -10.99 -18.53 -5.60
N MET A 161 -9.69 -18.82 -5.69
CA MET A 161 -8.82 -18.97 -4.51
C MET A 161 -8.45 -17.62 -3.88
N ILE A 162 -8.55 -16.59 -4.70
CA ILE A 162 -8.13 -15.23 -4.44
C ILE A 162 -9.25 -14.41 -3.78
N ASP A 163 -10.51 -14.66 -4.15
CA ASP A 163 -11.71 -13.98 -3.63
C ASP A 163 -12.21 -14.53 -2.27
N CYS A 164 -11.69 -15.67 -1.82
CA CYS A 164 -12.16 -16.38 -0.62
C CYS A 164 -11.34 -16.10 0.66
N ARG A 165 -10.43 -15.12 0.63
CA ARG A 165 -9.53 -14.73 1.75
C ARG A 165 -9.71 -13.28 2.16
#